data_AF-M2M4L0-F1
#
_entry.id   AF-M2M4L0-F1
#
_cell.length_a   1.000
_cell.length_b   1.000
_cell.length_c   1.000
_cell.angle_alpha   90.00
_cell.angle_beta   90.00
_cell.angle_gamma   90.00
#
_symmetry.space_group_name_H-M   'P 1'
#
loop_
_entity.id
_entity.type
_entity.pdbx_description
1 polymer ?
#
loop_
_entity_poly.entity_id
_entity_poly.type
_entity_poly.pdbx_seq_one_letter_code
_entity_poly.pdbx_strand_id
1 'polypeptide(L)' 'MSASAKVFGTVDLREQILLELPFRDLLLVQRTRKCILGIIQGSRQIQQALFLEPSTISRRDWRRIGTPT' A
#
# COMPACT_ATOMS: atom_id res chain seq x y z
N MET A 1 11.01 25.45 2.80
CA MET A 1 10.73 24.00 2.69
C MET A 1 9.71 23.61 3.76
N SER A 2 8.55 23.09 3.35
CA SER A 2 7.53 22.60 4.29
C SER A 2 7.97 21.27 4.92
N ALA A 3 7.59 21.02 6.19
CA ALA A 3 7.79 19.72 6.84
C ALA A 3 7.19 18.56 6.03
N SER A 4 6.02 18.78 5.40
CA SER A 4 5.39 17.80 4.52
C SER A 4 6.26 17.44 3.31
N ALA A 5 6.99 18.38 2.74
CA ALA A 5 7.87 18.12 1.60
C ALA A 5 9.07 17.23 1.98
N LYS A 6 9.54 17.30 3.23
CA LYS A 6 10.59 16.40 3.74
C LYS A 6 10.05 14.98 3.95
N VAL A 7 8.86 14.86 4.56
CA VAL A 7 8.20 13.56 4.79
C VAL A 7 7.91 12.85 3.46
N PHE A 8 7.32 13.56 2.49
CA PHE A 8 7.08 13.02 1.14
C PHE A 8 8.34 13.01 0.25
N GLY A 9 9.50 13.42 0.76
CA GLY A 9 10.80 13.31 0.10
C GLY A 9 11.51 11.99 0.41
N THR A 10 11.22 11.37 1.54
CA THR A 10 11.80 10.08 1.97
C THR A 10 10.90 8.94 1.53
N VAL A 11 11.35 8.02 0.67
CA VAL A 11 10.51 6.95 0.08
C VAL A 11 9.85 6.08 1.15
N ASP A 12 10.62 5.63 2.13
CA ASP A 12 10.14 4.71 3.18
C ASP A 12 8.98 5.30 4.00
N LEU A 13 9.08 6.58 4.36
CA LEU A 13 8.06 7.26 5.16
C LEU A 13 6.73 7.41 4.41
N ARG A 14 6.79 7.69 3.10
CA ARG A 14 5.58 7.83 2.28
C ARG A 14 4.91 6.48 2.07
N GLU A 15 5.69 5.41 1.91
CA GLU A 15 5.13 4.06 1.81
C GLU A 15 4.41 3.66 3.09
N GLN A 16 5.01 3.90 4.26
CA GLN A 16 4.35 3.66 5.54
C GLN A 16 3.07 4.48 5.69
N ILE A 17 3.09 5.77 5.37
CA ILE A 17 1.89 6.62 5.43
C ILE A 17 0.79 6.09 4.50
N LEU A 18 1.16 5.59 3.31
CA LEU A 18 0.20 5.02 2.38
C LEU A 18 -0.40 3.70 2.86
N LEU A 19 0.39 2.86 3.53
CA LEU A 19 -0.07 1.59 4.09
C LEU A 19 -0.97 1.76 5.33
N GLU A 20 -0.78 2.83 6.09
CA GLU A 20 -1.62 3.17 7.24
C GLU A 20 -2.96 3.82 6.85
N LEU A 21 -3.13 4.23 5.58
CA LEU A 21 -4.38 4.80 5.10
C LEU A 21 -5.45 3.73 4.90
N PRO A 22 -6.73 4.02 5.21
CA PRO A 22 -7.82 3.15 4.86
C PRO A 22 -7.92 3.03 3.33
N PHE A 23 -8.31 1.84 2.87
CA PHE A 23 -8.34 1.47 1.45
C PHE A 23 -9.00 2.52 0.53
N ARG A 24 -10.12 3.12 0.97
CA ARG A 24 -10.83 4.16 0.23
C ARG A 24 -9.99 5.41 -0.01
N ASP A 25 -9.23 5.82 0.98
CA ASP A 25 -8.39 7.01 0.88
C ASP A 25 -7.15 6.72 0.03
N LEU A 26 -6.64 5.49 0.10
CA LEU A 26 -5.59 5.00 -0.78
C LEU A 26 -5.98 5.09 -2.27
N LEU A 27 -7.22 4.72 -2.62
CA LEU A 27 -7.78 4.88 -3.97
C LEU A 27 -7.92 6.34 -4.40
N LEU A 28 -8.31 7.24 -3.49
CA LEU A 28 -8.39 8.68 -3.78
C LEU A 28 -7.00 9.27 -4.02
N VAL A 29 -6.03 8.83 -3.25
CA VAL A 29 -4.63 9.26 -3.32
C VAL A 29 -3.97 8.77 -4.62
N GLN A 30 -4.30 7.56 -5.10
CA GLN A 30 -3.89 7.06 -6.42
C GLN A 30 -4.37 7.95 -7.57
N ARG A 31 -5.59 8.51 -7.49
CA ARG A 31 -6.20 9.33 -8.55
C ARG A 31 -5.63 10.74 -8.64
N THR A 32 -5.05 11.26 -7.57
CA THR A 32 -4.74 12.69 -7.47
C THR A 32 -3.32 13.07 -7.89
N ARG A 33 -2.33 12.16 -7.87
CA ARG A 33 -0.94 12.52 -8.18
C ARG A 33 -0.10 11.46 -8.90
N LYS A 34 0.60 11.91 -9.97
CA LYS A 34 1.63 11.15 -10.69
C LYS A 34 2.80 10.70 -9.81
N CYS A 35 3.17 11.51 -8.80
CA CYS A 35 4.25 11.20 -7.86
C CYS A 35 3.97 9.96 -7.01
N ILE A 36 2.69 9.69 -6.76
CA ILE A 36 2.23 8.57 -5.94
C ILE A 36 2.12 7.31 -6.78
N LEU A 37 1.78 7.47 -8.06
CA LEU A 37 1.75 6.39 -9.02
C LEU A 37 3.12 5.69 -9.13
N GLY A 38 4.22 6.46 -9.11
CA GLY A 38 5.57 5.90 -9.08
C GLY A 38 5.88 5.10 -7.80
N ILE A 39 5.31 5.50 -6.67
CA ILE A 39 5.46 4.79 -5.39
C ILE A 39 4.65 3.49 -5.40
N ILE A 40 3.39 3.55 -5.87
CA ILE A 40 2.55 2.37 -6.05
C ILE A 40 3.24 1.38 -6.98
N GLN A 41 3.82 1.83 -8.10
CA GLN A 41 4.55 0.96 -9.02
C GLN A 41 5.83 0.37 -8.43
N GLY A 42 6.51 1.07 -7.52
CA GLY A 42 7.72 0.61 -6.85
C GLY A 42 7.48 -0.31 -5.64
N SER A 43 6.31 -0.21 -4.99
CA SER A 43 6.04 -0.90 -3.72
C SER A 43 5.02 -2.03 -3.87
N ARG A 44 5.52 -3.26 -3.75
CA ARG A 44 4.72 -4.48 -3.84
C ARG A 44 3.61 -4.55 -2.79
N GLN A 45 3.90 -4.09 -1.58
CA GLN A 45 2.94 -4.09 -0.46
C GLN A 45 1.77 -3.17 -0.74
N ILE A 46 2.03 -2.00 -1.33
CA ILE A 46 0.97 -1.05 -1.72
C ILE A 46 0.16 -1.60 -2.89
N GLN A 47 0.79 -2.28 -3.86
CA GLN A 47 0.06 -2.95 -4.95
C GLN A 47 -0.86 -4.04 -4.42
N GLN A 48 -0.42 -4.81 -3.42
CA GLN A 48 -1.25 -5.81 -2.75
C GLN A 48 -2.40 -5.16 -1.96
N ALA A 49 -2.12 -4.07 -1.24
CA ALA A 49 -3.16 -3.30 -0.53
C ALA A 49 -4.19 -2.69 -1.48
N LEU A 50 -3.78 -2.33 -2.71
CA LEU A 50 -4.64 -1.85 -3.79
C LEU A 50 -5.30 -2.96 -4.61
N PHE A 51 -5.04 -4.24 -4.29
CA PHE A 51 -5.47 -5.40 -5.08
C PHE A 51 -5.01 -5.36 -6.56
N LEU A 52 -3.92 -4.64 -6.86
CA LEU A 52 -3.28 -4.63 -8.18
C LEU A 52 -2.40 -5.86 -8.41
N GLU A 53 -1.86 -6.42 -7.33
CA GLU A 53 -1.11 -7.68 -7.34
C GLU A 53 -1.71 -8.66 -6.33
N PRO A 54 -1.77 -9.97 -6.62
CA PRO A 54 -2.14 -10.97 -5.64
C PRO A 54 -1.21 -10.92 -4.42
N SER A 55 -1.81 -10.94 -3.23
CA SER A 55 -1.05 -11.20 -2.01
C SER A 55 -0.45 -12.60 -2.12
N THR A 56 0.82 -12.74 -1.73
CA THR A 56 1.53 -14.03 -1.80
C THR A 56 0.97 -15.09 -0.83
N ILE A 57 -0.11 -14.78 -0.10
CA ILE A 57 -0.90 -15.77 0.63
C ILE A 57 -1.42 -16.78 -0.39
N SER A 58 -0.73 -17.91 -0.44
CA SER A 58 -1.08 -18.99 -1.34
C SER A 58 -2.48 -19.47 -0.95
N ARG A 59 -3.33 -19.79 -1.93
CA ARG A 59 -4.60 -20.50 -1.70
C ARG A 59 -4.41 -21.80 -0.86
N ARG A 60 -3.17 -22.29 -0.74
CA ARG A 60 -2.78 -23.45 0.08
C ARG A 60 -2.65 -23.15 1.58
N ASP A 61 -2.46 -21.89 1.98
CA ASP A 61 -2.26 -21.50 3.39
C ASP A 61 -3.58 -21.39 4.18
N TRP A 62 -4.72 -21.32 3.47
CA TRP A 62 -6.06 -21.37 4.06
C TRP A 62 -6.34 -22.67 4.84
N ARG A 63 -5.56 -23.75 4.61
CA ARG A 63 -5.67 -24.98 5.40
C ARG A 63 -4.93 -24.94 6.73
N ARG A 64 -4.09 -23.94 6.98
CA ARG A 64 -3.33 -23.79 8.24
C ARG A 64 -4.02 -22.90 9.26
N ILE A 65 -4.96 -22.08 8.81
CA ILE A 65 -5.80 -21.28 9.69
C ILE A 65 -6.93 -22.20 10.12
N GLY A 66 -6.73 -22.88 11.25
CA GLY A 66 -7.76 -23.71 11.87
C GLY A 66 -9.06 -22.91 11.98
N THR A 67 -10.15 -23.51 11.53
CA THR A 67 -11.50 -22.95 11.64
C THR A 67 -11.78 -22.61 13.11
N PRO A 68 -12.22 -21.38 13.45
CA PRO A 68 -12.79 -21.13 14.75
C PRO A 68 -14.10 -21.95 14.81
N THR A 69 -14.14 -22.89 15.74
CA THR A 69 -15.35 -23.64 16.10
C THR A 69 -16.28 -22.76 16.93
#